data_AF-A0A7V9AVK4-F1
#
_entry.id   AF-A0A7V9AVK4-F1
#
_cell.length_a   1.000
_cell.length_b   1.000
_cell.length_c   1.000
_cell.angle_alpha   90.00
_cell.angle_beta   90.00
_cell.angle_gamma   90.00
#
_symmetry.space_group_name_H-M   'P 1'
#
loop_
_entity.id
_entity.type
_entity.pdbx_description
1 polymer ?
#
loop_
_entity_poly.entity_id
_entity_poly.type
_entity_poly.pdbx_seq_one_letter_code
_entity_poly.pdbx_strand_id
1 'polypeptide(L)' 'MTILKKLFAPKVPPQRVRVCIECGMPVAEHKDWCSIYRTQQEMDARKQA' A
#
# COMPACT_ATOMS: atom_id res chain seq x y z
N MET A 1 18.60 -12.29 33.06
CA MET A 1 18.10 -13.26 32.06
C MET A 1 17.29 -12.57 30.95
N THR A 2 17.91 -11.63 30.22
CA THR A 2 17.18 -10.77 29.25
C THR A 2 17.97 -10.54 27.96
N ILE A 3 19.31 -10.61 28.02
CA ILE A 3 20.20 -10.42 26.87
C ILE A 3 20.12 -11.63 25.92
N LEU A 4 20.21 -12.85 26.47
CA LEU A 4 20.09 -14.09 25.68
C LEU A 4 18.71 -14.23 25.00
N LYS A 5 17.63 -13.80 25.68
CA LYS A 5 16.27 -13.82 25.11
C LYS A 5 16.11 -12.88 23.89
N LYS A 6 16.83 -11.76 23.83
CA LYS A 6 16.78 -10.86 22.66
C LYS A 6 17.57 -11.40 21.47
N LEU A 7 18.64 -12.16 21.71
CA LEU A 7 19.48 -12.75 20.66
C LEU A 7 18.84 -13.97 19.98
N PHE A 8 18.07 -14.76 20.74
CA PHE A 8 17.35 -15.94 20.22
C PHE A 8 15.87 -15.66 19.94
N ALA A 9 15.45 -14.39 19.90
CA ALA A 9 14.07 -14.05 19.56
C ALA A 9 13.78 -14.42 18.10
N PRO A 10 12.69 -15.17 17.82
CA PRO A 10 12.30 -15.47 16.45
C PRO A 10 12.03 -14.17 15.71
N LYS A 11 12.72 -13.97 14.59
CA LYS A 11 12.58 -12.76 13.76
C LYS A 11 11.16 -12.70 13.22
N VAL A 12 10.39 -11.71 13.67
CA VAL A 12 9.03 -11.49 13.17
C VAL A 12 9.10 -11.31 11.66
N PRO A 13 8.32 -12.07 10.86
CA PRO A 13 8.35 -11.93 9.42
C PRO A 13 7.89 -10.51 9.04
N PRO A 14 8.58 -9.85 8.10
CA PRO A 14 8.20 -8.51 7.69
C PRO A 14 6.79 -8.53 7.08
N GLN A 15 5.98 -7.54 7.44
CA GLN A 15 4.63 -7.38 6.90
C GLN A 15 4.71 -7.07 5.40
N ARG A 16 3.99 -7.85 4.58
CA ARG A 16 3.98 -7.65 3.12
C ARG A 16 2.93 -6.61 2.75
N VAL A 17 3.36 -5.58 2.05
CA VAL A 17 2.47 -4.54 1.50
C VAL A 17 2.03 -4.95 0.09
N ARG A 18 0.73 -4.90 -0.17
CA ARG A 18 0.16 -5.15 -1.50
C ARG A 18 0.32 -3.91 -2.38
N VAL A 19 0.73 -4.12 -3.62
CA VAL A 19 1.16 -3.08 -4.55
C VAL A 19 0.31 -3.13 -5.82
N CYS A 20 -0.18 -1.98 -6.32
CA CYS A 20 -0.93 -1.85 -7.56
C CYS A 20 -0.08 -2.23 -8.77
N ILE A 21 -0.69 -2.80 -9.82
CA ILE A 21 0.02 -3.32 -11.00
C ILE A 21 0.06 -2.32 -12.15
N GLU A 22 -0.94 -1.45 -12.19
CA GLU A 22 -1.11 -0.32 -13.11
C GLU A 22 -0.43 0.95 -12.56
N CYS A 23 -0.26 0.97 -11.24
CA CYS A 23 0.12 2.15 -10.49
C CYS A 23 1.02 1.88 -9.29
N GLY A 24 1.59 0.70 -9.11
CA GLY A 24 2.66 0.47 -8.12
C GLY A 24 2.37 0.85 -6.66
N MET A 25 1.13 1.16 -6.28
CA MET A 25 0.76 1.74 -5.01
C MET A 25 0.47 0.71 -3.93
N PRO A 26 0.95 0.93 -2.70
CA PRO A 26 0.35 0.31 -1.53
C PRO A 26 -1.16 0.44 -1.61
N VAL A 27 -1.89 -0.68 -1.65
CA VAL A 27 -3.33 -0.67 -1.94
C VAL A 27 -4.16 0.19 -0.95
N ALA A 28 -3.61 0.60 0.19
CA ALA A 28 -4.22 1.52 1.16
C ALA A 28 -4.22 3.01 0.71
N GLU A 29 -3.28 3.41 -0.14
CA GLU A 29 -3.20 4.69 -0.82
C GLU A 29 -3.11 4.34 -2.30
N HIS A 30 -4.16 4.40 -3.11
CA HIS A 30 -3.85 4.59 -4.52
C HIS A 30 -3.23 6.02 -4.65
N LYS A 31 -2.58 6.35 -5.76
CA LYS A 31 -1.95 7.67 -5.97
C LYS A 31 -2.36 8.23 -7.31
N ASP A 32 -2.30 9.53 -7.44
CA ASP A 32 -2.89 10.29 -8.55
C ASP A 32 -2.28 10.01 -9.93
N TRP A 33 -1.17 9.27 -10.00
CA TRP A 33 -0.50 8.88 -11.25
C TRP A 33 -0.96 7.54 -11.79
N CYS A 34 -1.75 6.79 -11.02
CA CYS A 34 -2.49 5.66 -11.55
C CYS A 34 -3.37 6.20 -12.68
N SER A 35 -2.99 5.94 -13.94
CA SER A 35 -3.72 6.39 -15.13
C SER A 35 -5.20 6.04 -15.01
N ILE A 36 -5.47 4.89 -14.40
CA ILE A 36 -6.80 4.41 -14.03
C ILE A 36 -7.45 5.28 -12.95
N TYR A 37 -6.79 5.51 -11.81
CA TYR A 37 -7.38 6.31 -10.73
C TYR A 37 -7.67 7.75 -11.14
N ARG A 38 -6.83 8.32 -11.99
CA ARG A 38 -7.02 9.67 -12.51
C ARG A 38 -8.26 9.76 -13.39
N THR A 39 -8.39 8.80 -14.29
CA THR A 39 -9.59 8.66 -15.13
C THR A 39 -10.83 8.44 -14.25
N GLN A 40 -10.68 7.70 -13.15
CA GLN A 40 -11.75 7.48 -12.18
C GLN A 40 -12.20 8.78 -11.51
N GLN A 41 -11.26 9.59 -10.99
CA GLN A 41 -11.58 10.90 -10.40
C GLN A 41 -12.27 11.83 -11.40
N GLU A 42 -11.81 11.89 -12.66
CA GLU A 42 -12.39 12.75 -13.68
C GLU A 42 -13.83 12.34 -14.03
N MET A 43 -14.12 11.05 -14.10
CA MET A 43 -15.46 10.54 -14.38
C MET A 43 -16.40 10.68 -13.19
N ASP A 44 -15.89 10.53 -11.97
CA ASP A 44 -16.65 10.74 -10.73
C ASP A 44 -17.01 12.23 -10.56
N ALA A 45 -16.07 13.14 -10.82
CA ALA A 45 -16.32 14.58 -10.83
C ALA A 45 -17.38 14.98 -11.88
N ARG A 46 -17.37 14.36 -13.06
CA ARG A 46 -18.36 14.60 -14.12
C ARG A 46 -19.75 14.06 -13.81
N LYS A 47 -19.86 13.03 -12.98
CA LYS A 47 -21.16 12.46 -12.55
C LYS A 47 -21.81 13.25 -11.42
N GLN A 48 -21.01 13.98 -10.64
CA GLN A 48 -21.48 14.80 -9.52
C GLN A 48 -21.93 16.21 -9.94
N ALA A 49 -21.72 16.58 -11.21
CA ALA A 49 -22.17 17.83 -11.84
C ALA A 49 -23.46 17.60 -12.64
#